data_AF-A0A1I7VIF9-F1
#
_entry.id   AF-A0A1I7VIF9-F1
#
_cell.length_a   1.000
_cell.length_b   1.000
_cell.length_c   1.000
_cell.angle_alpha   90.00
_cell.angle_beta   90.00
_cell.angle_gamma   90.00
#
_symmetry.space_group_name_H-M   'P 1'
#
loop_
_entity.id
_entity.type
_entity.pdbx_description
1 polymer ?
#
loop_
_entity_poly.entity_id
_entity_poly.type
_entity_poly.pdbx_seq_one_letter_code
_entity_poly.pdbx_strand_id
1 'polypeptide(L)'
;MWDLAPQLNAMVVFAEHRFYGKSQPFGNKSYITIQNFGYLSSEQALGDFALLINHLKNKYLSMAQNSSVIAFGGSYGGMLAAWMRIKYPHLVEGSIASSAPVFWFIDMSVPDDAYSHIVKRSFVNSGCIERNIINGWIALKNLSSTASGRDYLNRLFHLDKKSYLKSNTDWIMLKEYLEDIFQSMAMVNYPYPSNYLAKLPGWPVKVACQFFNNTNKQTDKELAQSMYGIMNLYYNYTGQKEQFCIDPKVCKDTAYEALGDPIGWSWQSCTEMIMQLCSSGPPNDFFIKNCPFTLEVRKKKRRIMVINSPLNSNILLMNNVHNDFDQESYCINAFGKLGYTKNLMRPHWSILNYGNQYPTATNIIFSNGYLDPWSAGGWSLKSQLIGPLISIIIKDGAHHYDLRGEHQLDTKSVKEARLLEKLCIKHWLKVAKMKKQKS
;
A
#
# COMPACT_ATOMS: atom_id res chain seq x y z
N MET A 1 2.91 10.82 17.44
CA MET A 1 3.59 10.23 18.62
C MET A 1 4.34 11.28 19.44
N TRP A 2 5.30 12.01 18.86
CA TRP A 2 6.06 13.05 19.57
C TRP A 2 5.19 14.17 20.13
N ASP A 3 4.13 14.59 19.44
CA ASP A 3 3.19 15.62 19.94
C ASP A 3 2.36 15.14 21.16
N LEU A 4 2.15 13.82 21.25
CA LEU A 4 1.34 13.20 22.29
C LEU A 4 2.15 12.85 23.53
N ALA A 5 3.41 12.44 23.35
CA ALA A 5 4.25 11.94 24.43
C ALA A 5 4.41 12.91 25.62
N PRO A 6 4.66 14.22 25.43
CA PRO A 6 4.71 15.19 26.53
C PRO A 6 3.40 15.28 27.33
N GLN A 7 2.25 15.20 26.64
CA GLN A 7 0.93 15.26 27.27
C GLN A 7 0.59 14.01 28.10
N LEU A 8 1.29 12.90 27.85
CA LEU A 8 1.12 11.63 28.55
C LEU A 8 2.28 11.32 29.51
N ASN A 9 3.30 12.17 29.58
CA ASN A 9 4.58 11.88 30.24
C ASN A 9 5.13 10.50 29.81
N ALA A 10 5.12 10.25 28.49
CA ALA A 10 5.44 8.95 27.92
C ALA A 10 6.85 8.94 27.30
N MET A 11 7.52 7.80 27.40
CA MET A 11 8.67 7.49 26.59
C MET A 11 8.22 7.05 25.19
N VAL A 12 8.99 7.43 24.18
CA VAL A 12 8.76 7.01 22.79
C VAL A 12 9.85 6.02 22.39
N VAL A 13 9.43 4.86 21.88
CA VAL A 13 10.32 3.81 21.38
C VAL A 13 9.88 3.45 19.97
N PHE A 14 10.80 3.57 19.01
CA PHE A 14 10.63 3.04 17.66
C PHE A 14 11.47 1.77 17.53
N ALA A 15 10.80 0.62 17.44
CA ALA A 15 11.45 -0.65 17.21
C ALA A 15 11.53 -0.92 15.70
N GLU A 16 12.74 -1.02 15.16
CA GLU A 16 12.94 -1.37 13.76
C GLU A 16 12.58 -2.84 13.54
N HIS A 17 11.86 -3.14 12.46
CA HIS A 17 11.44 -4.49 12.12
C HIS A 17 12.64 -5.32 11.67
N ARG A 18 12.74 -6.59 12.07
CA ARG A 18 13.78 -7.50 11.57
C ARG A 18 13.82 -7.52 10.04
N PHE A 19 15.02 -7.65 9.47
CA PHE A 19 15.33 -7.55 8.05
C PHE A 19 15.21 -6.14 7.44
N TYR A 20 14.60 -5.16 8.10
CA TYR A 20 14.54 -3.80 7.56
C TYR A 20 15.63 -2.92 8.16
N GLY A 21 16.11 -1.95 7.37
CA GLY A 21 17.13 -1.01 7.81
C GLY A 21 18.40 -1.71 8.31
N LYS A 22 18.80 -1.40 9.55
CA LYS A 22 20.02 -1.94 10.18
C LYS A 22 19.79 -3.23 10.95
N SER A 23 18.53 -3.61 11.18
CA SER A 23 18.12 -4.77 11.97
C SER A 23 18.21 -6.05 11.16
N GLN A 24 19.42 -6.44 10.79
CA GLN A 24 19.72 -7.59 9.93
C GLN A 24 20.14 -8.82 10.75
N PRO A 25 19.29 -9.85 10.94
CA PRO A 25 19.60 -10.98 11.83
C PRO A 25 20.88 -11.74 11.45
N PHE A 26 21.23 -11.72 10.16
CA PHE A 26 22.44 -12.35 9.63
C PHE A 26 23.36 -11.35 8.91
N GLY A 27 23.26 -10.06 9.24
CA GLY A 27 23.99 -8.98 8.59
C GLY A 27 23.75 -8.96 7.07
N ASN A 28 24.82 -8.83 6.31
CA ASN A 28 24.81 -8.89 4.85
C ASN A 28 24.38 -10.26 4.27
N LYS A 29 24.19 -11.29 5.11
CA LYS A 29 23.70 -12.61 4.68
C LYS A 29 22.19 -12.80 4.88
N SER A 30 21.46 -11.82 5.41
CA SER A 30 20.02 -11.95 5.69
C SER A 30 19.21 -12.44 4.49
N TYR A 31 19.55 -11.98 3.29
CA TYR A 31 18.81 -12.22 2.05
C TYR A 31 19.41 -13.27 1.12
N ILE A 32 20.51 -13.93 1.52
CA ILE A 32 21.32 -14.75 0.61
C ILE A 32 20.78 -16.19 0.46
N THR A 33 20.17 -16.73 1.51
CA THR A 33 19.70 -18.12 1.54
C THR A 33 18.31 -18.19 2.14
N ILE A 34 17.54 -19.21 1.76
CA ILE A 34 16.21 -19.41 2.33
C ILE A 34 16.24 -19.74 3.82
N GLN A 35 17.31 -20.37 4.30
CA GLN A 35 17.53 -20.65 5.71
C GLN A 35 17.64 -19.36 6.51
N ASN A 36 18.29 -18.34 5.98
CA ASN A 36 18.37 -17.03 6.63
C ASN A 36 17.07 -16.24 6.43
N PHE A 37 16.58 -16.19 5.19
CA PHE A 37 15.45 -15.34 4.82
C PHE A 37 14.12 -15.82 5.42
N GLY A 38 13.98 -17.12 5.67
CA GLY A 38 12.80 -17.74 6.28
C GLY A 38 12.48 -17.24 7.70
N TYR A 39 13.40 -16.53 8.36
CA TYR A 39 13.13 -15.88 9.65
C TYR A 39 12.42 -14.52 9.54
N LEU A 40 12.16 -14.04 8.32
CA LEU A 40 11.30 -12.89 8.07
C LEU A 40 9.83 -13.33 8.06
N SER A 41 9.19 -13.19 9.22
CA SER A 41 7.76 -13.47 9.42
C SER A 41 7.14 -12.45 10.38
N SER A 42 5.82 -12.28 10.34
CA SER A 42 5.15 -11.36 11.28
C SER A 42 5.20 -11.85 12.73
N GLU A 43 5.10 -13.16 12.99
CA GLU A 43 5.18 -13.74 14.33
C GLU A 43 6.53 -13.46 14.98
N GLN A 44 7.58 -13.65 14.18
CA GLN A 44 8.94 -13.42 14.57
C GLN A 44 9.18 -11.94 14.93
N ALA A 45 8.65 -11.01 14.13
CA ALA A 45 8.70 -9.58 14.44
C ALA A 45 7.91 -9.21 15.72
N LEU A 46 6.70 -9.77 15.90
CA LEU A 46 5.94 -9.58 17.14
C LEU A 46 6.68 -10.14 18.36
N GLY A 47 7.37 -11.28 18.20
CA GLY A 47 8.25 -11.86 19.21
C GLY A 47 9.41 -10.93 19.58
N ASP A 48 10.04 -10.30 18.59
CA ASP A 48 11.09 -9.29 18.83
C ASP A 48 10.56 -8.12 19.66
N PHE A 49 9.39 -7.58 19.31
CA PHE A 49 8.78 -6.47 20.04
C PHE A 49 8.41 -6.87 21.48
N ALA A 50 7.87 -8.07 21.68
CA ALA A 50 7.56 -8.58 23.02
C ALA A 50 8.84 -8.70 23.88
N LEU A 51 9.91 -9.27 23.32
CA LEU A 51 11.20 -9.38 24.00
C LEU A 51 11.83 -8.02 24.28
N LEU A 52 11.75 -7.09 23.34
CA LEU A 52 12.26 -5.72 23.49
C LEU A 52 11.52 -4.97 24.60
N ILE A 53 10.19 -5.03 24.65
CA ILE A 53 9.40 -4.42 25.74
C ILE A 53 9.87 -4.97 27.09
N ASN A 54 10.00 -6.30 27.20
CA ASN A 54 10.47 -6.94 28.43
C ASN A 54 11.90 -6.51 28.80
N HIS A 55 12.82 -6.48 27.82
CA HIS A 55 14.20 -6.07 28.02
C HIS A 55 14.29 -4.61 28.49
N LEU A 56 13.58 -3.70 27.82
CA LEU A 56 13.55 -2.28 28.17
C LEU A 56 13.04 -2.08 29.59
N LYS A 57 11.89 -2.67 29.93
CA LYS A 57 11.28 -2.47 31.25
C LYS A 57 12.08 -3.11 32.38
N ASN A 58 12.65 -4.30 32.17
CA ASN A 58 13.23 -5.08 33.27
C ASN A 58 14.76 -4.98 33.38
N LYS A 59 15.47 -4.61 32.29
CA LYS A 59 16.94 -4.54 32.29
C LYS A 59 17.49 -3.14 32.03
N TYR A 60 16.88 -2.37 31.13
CA TYR A 60 17.44 -1.09 30.69
C TYR A 60 16.86 0.12 31.44
N LEU A 61 15.56 0.08 31.75
CA LEU A 61 14.79 1.19 32.30
C LEU A 61 14.01 0.75 33.53
N SER A 62 14.70 0.60 34.66
CA SER A 62 14.08 0.17 35.92
C SER A 62 12.88 1.06 36.33
N MET A 63 12.93 2.36 36.03
CA MET A 63 11.81 3.29 36.25
C MET A 63 10.55 2.98 35.42
N ALA A 64 10.66 2.18 34.37
CA ALA A 64 9.58 1.82 33.47
C ALA A 64 8.96 0.44 33.76
N GLN A 65 9.44 -0.31 34.77
CA GLN A 65 8.95 -1.65 35.11
C GLN A 65 7.42 -1.73 35.20
N ASN A 66 6.81 -0.74 35.86
CA ASN A 66 5.36 -0.67 36.05
C ASN A 66 4.62 0.19 35.02
N SER A 67 5.32 0.73 34.02
CA SER A 67 4.69 1.55 32.98
C SER A 67 3.80 0.71 32.06
N SER A 68 2.69 1.30 31.63
CA SER A 68 1.85 0.73 30.57
C SER A 68 2.41 1.08 29.20
N VAL A 69 2.23 0.17 28.23
CA VAL A 69 2.72 0.33 26.85
C VAL A 69 1.53 0.46 25.91
N ILE A 70 1.59 1.40 24.97
CA ILE A 70 0.63 1.53 23.88
C ILE A 70 1.37 1.30 22.57
N ALA A 71 0.88 0.37 21.74
CA ALA A 71 1.46 0.11 20.43
C ALA A 71 0.90 1.11 19.40
N PHE A 72 1.77 1.61 18.53
CA PHE A 72 1.39 2.48 17.41
C PHE A 72 1.95 1.90 16.13
N GLY A 73 1.20 2.01 15.04
CA GLY A 73 1.71 1.69 13.73
C GLY A 73 0.80 2.15 12.60
N GLY A 74 1.42 2.47 11.47
CA GLY A 74 0.75 2.78 10.20
C GLY A 74 0.92 1.63 9.21
N SER A 75 -0.07 1.38 8.35
CA SER A 75 0.04 0.37 7.29
C SER A 75 0.29 -1.04 7.85
N TYR A 76 1.25 -1.80 7.30
CA TYR A 76 1.73 -3.05 7.90
C TYR A 76 2.17 -2.90 9.37
N GLY A 77 2.80 -1.77 9.74
CA GLY A 77 3.09 -1.46 11.13
C GLY A 77 1.82 -1.36 11.99
N GLY A 78 0.72 -0.87 11.43
CA GLY A 78 -0.58 -0.83 12.10
C GLY A 78 -1.19 -2.21 12.28
N MET A 79 -1.01 -3.11 11.31
CA MET A 79 -1.37 -4.53 11.46
C MET A 79 -0.57 -5.15 12.61
N LEU A 80 0.74 -4.93 12.66
CA LEU A 80 1.59 -5.37 13.77
C LEU A 80 1.16 -4.78 15.11
N ALA A 81 0.78 -3.50 15.17
CA ALA A 81 0.30 -2.87 16.41
C ALA A 81 -1.00 -3.51 16.92
N ALA A 82 -1.96 -3.76 16.04
CA ALA A 82 -3.19 -4.48 16.37
C ALA A 82 -2.88 -5.92 16.83
N TRP A 83 -2.02 -6.63 16.09
CA TRP A 83 -1.66 -8.01 16.41
C TRP A 83 -0.83 -8.13 17.70
N MET A 84 -0.01 -7.13 18.03
CA MET A 84 0.64 -7.04 19.35
C MET A 84 -0.40 -6.96 20.47
N ARG A 85 -1.44 -6.14 20.32
CA ARG A 85 -2.51 -6.06 21.32
C ARG A 85 -3.34 -7.35 21.40
N ILE A 86 -3.60 -8.00 20.26
CA ILE A 86 -4.36 -9.26 20.20
C ILE A 86 -3.57 -10.43 20.85
N LYS A 87 -2.28 -10.57 20.53
CA LYS A 87 -1.46 -11.73 20.94
C LYS A 87 -0.74 -11.51 22.27
N TYR A 88 -0.36 -10.28 22.59
CA TYR A 88 0.38 -9.92 23.80
C TYR A 88 -0.35 -8.85 24.65
N PRO A 89 -1.64 -9.05 25.00
CA PRO A 89 -2.40 -8.06 25.78
C PRO A 89 -1.85 -7.83 27.20
N HIS A 90 -1.00 -8.74 27.69
CA HIS A 90 -0.29 -8.62 28.97
C HIS A 90 0.92 -7.67 28.90
N LEU A 91 1.42 -7.36 27.69
CA LEU A 91 2.54 -6.42 27.48
C LEU A 91 2.07 -5.05 26.99
N VAL A 92 1.03 -5.01 26.16
CA VAL A 92 0.53 -3.80 25.49
C VAL A 92 -0.90 -3.54 25.92
N GLU A 93 -1.18 -2.40 26.56
CA GLU A 93 -2.49 -2.03 27.13
C GLU A 93 -3.53 -1.65 26.06
N GLY A 94 -3.07 -1.13 24.92
CA GLY A 94 -3.91 -0.77 23.79
C GLY A 94 -3.08 -0.46 22.56
N SER A 95 -3.73 -0.28 21.40
CA SER A 95 -3.04 0.01 20.15
C SER A 95 -3.77 1.00 19.26
N ILE A 96 -3.00 1.80 18.53
CA ILE A 96 -3.44 2.63 17.40
C ILE A 96 -2.95 1.96 16.12
N ALA A 97 -3.88 1.34 15.38
CA ALA A 97 -3.67 0.63 14.14
C ALA A 97 -4.17 1.51 12.98
N SER A 98 -3.32 2.43 12.53
CA SER A 98 -3.68 3.44 11.55
C SER A 98 -3.46 2.96 10.11
N SER A 99 -4.46 3.12 9.25
CA SER A 99 -4.52 2.59 7.88
C SER A 99 -4.04 1.14 7.78
N ALA A 100 -4.47 0.29 8.71
CA ALA A 100 -4.04 -1.10 8.82
C ALA A 100 -5.00 -2.02 8.04
N PRO A 101 -4.59 -2.60 6.90
CA PRO A 101 -5.44 -3.46 6.07
C PRO A 101 -5.54 -4.89 6.65
N VAL A 102 -5.93 -5.01 7.92
CA VAL A 102 -5.97 -6.27 8.70
C VAL A 102 -6.89 -7.35 8.11
N PHE A 103 -7.81 -6.98 7.21
CA PHE A 103 -8.74 -7.86 6.54
C PHE A 103 -8.48 -7.99 5.03
N TRP A 104 -7.35 -7.48 4.51
CA TRP A 104 -7.01 -7.59 3.09
C TRP A 104 -6.33 -8.91 2.74
N PHE A 105 -7.00 -10.04 2.99
CA PHE A 105 -6.44 -11.36 2.75
C PHE A 105 -7.42 -12.23 1.95
N ILE A 106 -6.90 -13.29 1.36
CA ILE A 106 -7.70 -14.25 0.57
C ILE A 106 -8.82 -14.83 1.44
N ASP A 107 -10.00 -15.00 0.84
CA ASP A 107 -11.25 -15.44 1.49
C ASP A 107 -11.83 -14.45 2.52
N MET A 108 -11.33 -13.21 2.56
CA MET A 108 -12.00 -12.10 3.23
C MET A 108 -13.01 -11.43 2.29
N SER A 109 -14.02 -10.75 2.86
CA SER A 109 -15.07 -10.06 2.12
C SER A 109 -14.63 -8.74 1.45
N VAL A 110 -13.34 -8.57 1.17
CA VAL A 110 -12.79 -7.38 0.51
C VAL A 110 -12.71 -7.63 -1.00
N PRO A 111 -13.42 -6.87 -1.85
CA PRO A 111 -13.32 -7.05 -3.29
C PRO A 111 -11.89 -6.84 -3.81
N ASP A 112 -11.42 -7.70 -4.72
CA ASP A 112 -10.06 -7.65 -5.29
C ASP A 112 -9.74 -6.29 -5.95
N ASP A 113 -10.75 -5.61 -6.50
CA ASP A 113 -10.64 -4.33 -7.19
C ASP A 113 -10.91 -3.11 -6.29
N ALA A 114 -11.18 -3.31 -4.99
CA ALA A 114 -11.51 -2.23 -4.07
C ALA A 114 -10.40 -1.18 -3.99
N TYR A 115 -9.14 -1.60 -4.10
CA TYR A 115 -7.98 -0.71 -4.09
C TYR A 115 -8.04 0.26 -5.29
N SER A 116 -8.15 -0.30 -6.49
CA SER A 116 -8.25 0.43 -7.76
C SER A 116 -9.47 1.36 -7.79
N HIS A 117 -10.60 0.90 -7.24
CA HIS A 117 -11.81 1.69 -7.13
C HIS A 117 -11.63 2.93 -6.24
N ILE A 118 -10.94 2.79 -5.10
CA ILE A 118 -10.66 3.91 -4.21
C ILE A 118 -9.65 4.87 -4.83
N VAL A 119 -8.63 4.38 -5.55
CA VAL A 119 -7.72 5.25 -6.31
C VAL A 119 -8.52 6.09 -7.31
N LYS A 120 -9.43 5.47 -8.09
CA LYS A 120 -10.34 6.20 -8.98
C LYS A 120 -11.12 7.27 -8.23
N ARG A 121 -11.76 6.91 -7.12
CA ARG A 121 -12.54 7.85 -6.29
C ARG A 121 -11.70 9.07 -5.88
N SER A 122 -10.47 8.85 -5.41
CA SER A 122 -9.58 9.92 -4.94
C SER A 122 -9.23 10.91 -6.07
N PHE A 123 -8.97 10.42 -7.29
CA PHE A 123 -8.67 11.27 -8.45
C PHE A 123 -9.91 12.00 -8.98
N VAL A 124 -11.03 11.30 -9.18
CA VAL A 124 -12.26 11.90 -9.70
C VAL A 124 -12.80 12.97 -8.74
N ASN A 125 -12.82 12.69 -7.43
CA ASN A 125 -13.23 13.67 -6.42
C ASN A 125 -12.30 14.88 -6.33
N SER A 126 -11.06 14.77 -6.83
CA SER A 126 -10.08 15.86 -6.88
C SER A 126 -10.16 16.67 -8.19
N GLY A 127 -11.10 16.34 -9.09
CA GLY A 127 -11.38 17.12 -10.31
C GLY A 127 -10.81 16.53 -11.60
N CYS A 128 -10.27 15.30 -11.58
CA CYS A 128 -9.84 14.63 -12.80
C CYS A 128 -11.06 14.20 -13.63
N ILE A 129 -11.02 14.43 -14.94
CA ILE A 129 -12.00 13.85 -15.86
C ILE A 129 -11.58 12.41 -16.16
N GLU A 130 -12.33 11.45 -15.64
CA GLU A 130 -12.02 10.01 -15.73
C GLU A 130 -11.69 9.54 -17.16
N ARG A 131 -12.50 9.95 -18.15
CA ARG A 131 -12.27 9.57 -19.56
C ARG A 131 -10.90 9.99 -20.08
N ASN A 132 -10.28 11.05 -19.57
CA ASN A 132 -8.98 11.51 -20.03
C ASN A 132 -7.87 10.58 -19.52
N ILE A 133 -8.01 10.01 -18.31
CA ILE A 133 -7.09 9.00 -17.78
C ILE A 133 -7.24 7.70 -18.59
N ILE A 134 -8.48 7.25 -18.81
CA ILE A 134 -8.77 6.05 -19.62
C ILE A 134 -8.18 6.20 -21.04
N ASN A 135 -8.44 7.33 -21.70
CA ASN A 135 -7.92 7.62 -23.03
C ASN A 135 -6.39 7.77 -23.01
N GLY A 136 -5.79 8.20 -21.91
CA GLY A 136 -4.35 8.20 -21.69
C GLY A 136 -3.74 6.80 -21.85
N TRP A 137 -4.32 5.78 -21.22
CA TRP A 137 -3.83 4.40 -21.37
C TRP A 137 -3.95 3.89 -22.81
N ILE A 138 -5.08 4.20 -23.46
CA ILE A 138 -5.32 3.86 -24.87
C ILE A 138 -4.29 4.54 -25.77
N ALA A 139 -4.02 5.83 -25.55
CA ALA A 139 -3.06 6.61 -26.31
C ALA A 139 -1.63 6.06 -26.19
N LEU A 140 -1.18 5.70 -24.99
CA LEU A 140 0.14 5.09 -24.78
C LEU A 140 0.27 3.78 -25.57
N LYS A 141 -0.75 2.91 -25.51
CA LYS A 141 -0.78 1.66 -26.26
C LYS A 141 -0.78 1.91 -27.78
N ASN A 142 -1.61 2.82 -28.28
CA ASN A 142 -1.69 3.16 -29.69
C ASN A 142 -0.34 3.67 -30.22
N LEU A 143 0.25 4.65 -29.53
CA LEU A 143 1.55 5.20 -29.90
C LEU A 143 2.64 4.11 -29.91
N SER A 144 2.66 3.22 -28.92
CA SER A 144 3.65 2.14 -28.85
C SER A 144 3.59 1.12 -29.99
N SER A 145 2.47 1.06 -30.73
CA SER A 145 2.27 0.11 -31.81
C SER A 145 3.15 0.39 -33.04
N THR A 146 3.67 1.61 -33.18
CA THR A 146 4.54 2.03 -34.30
C THR A 146 5.95 2.36 -33.81
N ALA A 147 6.96 2.21 -34.67
CA ALA A 147 8.34 2.57 -34.31
C ALA A 147 8.47 4.08 -33.99
N SER A 148 7.88 4.94 -34.83
CA SER A 148 7.90 6.39 -34.62
C SER A 148 7.16 6.81 -33.35
N GLY A 149 6.07 6.13 -32.98
CA GLY A 149 5.36 6.37 -31.74
C GLY A 149 6.12 5.88 -30.50
N ARG A 150 6.83 4.75 -30.56
CA ARG A 150 7.77 4.34 -29.50
C ARG A 150 8.89 5.34 -29.31
N ASP A 151 9.49 5.83 -30.40
CA ASP A 151 10.51 6.87 -30.34
C ASP A 151 9.98 8.18 -29.74
N TYR A 152 8.73 8.54 -30.07
CA TYR A 152 8.06 9.68 -29.45
C TYR A 152 7.89 9.47 -27.93
N LEU A 153 7.41 8.31 -27.49
CA LEU A 153 7.25 7.99 -26.07
C LEU A 153 8.59 7.98 -25.32
N ASN A 154 9.63 7.35 -25.88
CA ASN A 154 10.97 7.33 -25.31
C ASN A 154 11.51 8.75 -25.05
N ARG A 155 11.26 9.69 -25.98
CA ARG A 155 11.64 11.10 -25.83
C ARG A 155 10.74 11.86 -24.86
N LEU A 156 9.42 11.75 -24.99
CA LEU A 156 8.45 12.46 -24.15
C LEU A 156 8.63 12.10 -22.67
N PHE A 157 8.80 10.83 -22.37
CA PHE A 157 8.96 10.33 -21.01
C PHE A 157 10.41 10.37 -20.51
N HIS A 158 11.35 10.91 -21.29
CA HIS A 158 12.77 10.97 -20.92
C HIS A 158 13.31 9.62 -20.43
N LEU A 159 12.99 8.54 -21.14
CA LEU A 159 13.37 7.20 -20.67
C LEU A 159 14.90 7.03 -20.72
N ASP A 160 15.46 6.25 -19.79
CA ASP A 160 16.84 5.79 -19.90
C ASP A 160 16.95 4.81 -21.08
N LYS A 161 18.04 4.88 -21.86
CA LYS A 161 18.32 4.00 -22.99
C LYS A 161 18.17 2.51 -22.65
N LYS A 162 18.49 2.12 -21.41
CA LYS A 162 18.39 0.72 -20.96
C LYS A 162 16.94 0.24 -20.81
N SER A 163 15.98 1.16 -20.65
CA SER A 163 14.54 0.86 -20.56
C SER A 163 13.72 1.42 -21.73
N TYR A 164 14.35 1.65 -22.89
CA TYR A 164 13.63 2.09 -24.08
C TYR A 164 12.57 1.07 -24.53
N LEU A 165 11.44 1.59 -24.99
CA LEU A 165 10.40 0.83 -25.68
C LEU A 165 10.93 0.44 -27.07
N LYS A 166 11.20 -0.85 -27.28
CA LYS A 166 11.75 -1.42 -28.52
C LYS A 166 10.68 -2.16 -29.31
N SER A 167 9.76 -2.82 -28.62
CA SER A 167 8.65 -3.59 -29.18
C SER A 167 7.29 -2.98 -28.83
N ASN A 168 6.24 -3.41 -29.53
CA ASN A 168 4.87 -3.00 -29.23
C ASN A 168 4.32 -3.53 -27.91
N THR A 169 4.98 -4.51 -27.27
CA THR A 169 4.60 -5.02 -25.94
C THR A 169 5.27 -4.27 -24.80
N ASP A 170 6.38 -3.56 -25.08
CA ASP A 170 7.19 -2.90 -24.06
C ASP A 170 6.45 -1.77 -23.32
N TRP A 171 5.37 -1.23 -23.91
CA TRP A 171 4.54 -0.21 -23.25
C TRP A 171 3.98 -0.69 -21.90
N ILE A 172 3.93 -2.00 -21.66
CA ILE A 172 3.53 -2.56 -20.37
C ILE A 172 4.41 -2.06 -19.22
N MET A 173 5.71 -1.85 -19.46
CA MET A 173 6.62 -1.27 -18.47
C MET A 173 6.18 0.14 -18.09
N LEU A 174 5.81 0.94 -19.10
CA LEU A 174 5.35 2.32 -18.87
C LEU A 174 3.97 2.35 -18.20
N LYS A 175 3.08 1.43 -18.56
CA LYS A 175 1.79 1.23 -17.89
C LYS A 175 1.99 0.95 -16.41
N GLU A 176 2.74 -0.09 -16.05
CA GLU A 176 2.97 -0.51 -14.65
C GLU A 176 3.63 0.62 -13.85
N TYR A 177 4.64 1.28 -14.43
CA TYR A 177 5.31 2.42 -13.80
C TYR A 177 4.37 3.60 -13.50
N LEU A 178 3.44 3.91 -14.40
CA LEU A 178 2.43 4.96 -14.21
C LEU A 178 1.33 4.51 -13.24
N GLU A 179 0.90 3.24 -13.27
CA GLU A 179 -0.09 2.71 -12.33
C GLU A 179 0.39 2.86 -10.89
N ASP A 180 1.65 2.51 -10.61
CA ASP A 180 2.28 2.71 -9.30
C ASP A 180 2.23 4.17 -8.85
N ILE A 181 2.36 5.13 -9.78
CA ILE A 181 2.25 6.56 -9.48
C ILE A 181 0.83 6.93 -9.07
N PHE A 182 -0.19 6.53 -9.83
CA PHE A 182 -1.59 6.80 -9.48
C PHE A 182 -1.93 6.25 -8.09
N GLN A 183 -1.53 5.00 -7.85
CA GLN A 183 -1.75 4.31 -6.56
C GLN A 183 -1.01 5.03 -5.42
N SER A 184 0.27 5.31 -5.59
CA SER A 184 1.11 5.97 -4.59
C SER A 184 0.62 7.39 -4.29
N MET A 185 0.25 8.16 -5.31
CA MET A 185 -0.28 9.52 -5.14
C MET A 185 -1.59 9.54 -4.35
N ALA A 186 -2.47 8.55 -4.54
CA ALA A 186 -3.67 8.42 -3.72
C ALA A 186 -3.32 8.16 -2.24
N MET A 187 -2.32 7.31 -1.97
CA MET A 187 -1.84 7.04 -0.61
C MET A 187 -1.26 8.28 0.07
N VAL A 188 -0.52 9.13 -0.65
CA VAL A 188 0.15 10.31 -0.08
C VAL A 188 -0.54 11.64 -0.40
N ASN A 189 -1.87 11.61 -0.60
CA ASN A 189 -2.68 12.79 -0.89
C ASN A 189 -2.93 13.69 0.34
N TYR A 190 -1.87 14.15 1.00
CA TYR A 190 -1.94 15.00 2.20
C TYR A 190 -2.16 16.48 1.85
N PRO A 191 -2.77 17.30 2.73
CA PRO A 191 -3.06 18.72 2.44
C PRO A 191 -1.85 19.65 2.39
N TYR A 192 -0.65 19.16 2.70
CA TYR A 192 0.58 19.94 2.77
C TYR A 192 1.74 19.18 2.14
N PRO A 193 2.82 19.89 1.76
CA PRO A 193 3.99 19.25 1.18
C PRO A 193 4.54 18.14 2.07
N SER A 194 4.89 17.01 1.46
CA SER A 194 5.39 15.85 2.19
C SER A 194 6.50 15.16 1.44
N ASN A 195 7.32 14.41 2.17
CA ASN A 195 8.41 13.60 1.63
C ASN A 195 8.37 12.21 2.28
N TYR A 196 7.29 11.46 2.01
CA TYR A 196 7.14 10.08 2.51
C TYR A 196 7.57 9.06 1.47
N LEU A 197 6.79 8.91 0.39
CA LEU A 197 7.17 8.08 -0.77
C LEU A 197 7.94 8.89 -1.82
N ALA A 198 7.53 10.14 -2.02
CA ALA A 198 8.19 11.11 -2.89
C ALA A 198 8.02 12.52 -2.32
N LYS A 199 8.90 13.46 -2.74
CA LYS A 199 8.73 14.89 -2.47
C LYS A 199 7.57 15.41 -3.30
N LEU A 200 6.47 15.75 -2.66
CA LEU A 200 5.23 16.16 -3.31
C LEU A 200 4.66 17.44 -2.68
N PRO A 201 3.91 18.25 -3.46
CA PRO A 201 3.16 19.39 -2.93
C PRO A 201 1.99 18.93 -2.06
N GLY A 202 1.34 19.88 -1.39
CA GLY A 202 0.03 19.62 -0.78
C GLY A 202 -1.04 19.34 -1.82
N TRP A 203 -1.93 18.40 -1.52
CA TRP A 203 -2.96 17.86 -2.39
C TRP A 203 -2.42 17.43 -3.77
N PRO A 204 -1.43 16.52 -3.81
CA PRO A 204 -0.75 16.18 -5.06
C PRO A 204 -1.69 15.58 -6.11
N VAL A 205 -2.76 14.89 -5.71
CA VAL A 205 -3.78 14.39 -6.66
C VAL A 205 -4.53 15.54 -7.33
N LYS A 206 -4.86 16.61 -6.59
CA LYS A 206 -5.50 17.81 -7.16
C LYS A 206 -4.58 18.51 -8.16
N VAL A 207 -3.27 18.56 -7.87
CA VAL A 207 -2.27 19.09 -8.81
C VAL A 207 -2.20 18.22 -10.06
N ALA A 208 -2.14 16.88 -9.91
CA ALA A 208 -2.16 15.97 -11.05
C ALA A 208 -3.42 16.11 -11.92
N CYS A 209 -4.58 16.39 -11.32
CA CYS A 209 -5.82 16.57 -12.07
C CYS A 209 -5.82 17.78 -13.02
N GLN A 210 -4.89 18.73 -12.87
CA GLN A 210 -4.69 19.79 -13.84
C GLN A 210 -4.27 19.26 -15.22
N PHE A 211 -3.62 18.08 -15.28
CA PHE A 211 -3.26 17.42 -16.54
C PHE A 211 -4.44 16.67 -17.18
N PHE A 212 -5.51 16.41 -16.42
CA PHE A 212 -6.63 15.57 -16.83
C PHE A 212 -7.99 16.30 -16.79
N ASN A 213 -8.02 17.63 -16.76
CA ASN A 213 -9.26 18.42 -16.65
C ASN A 213 -9.78 18.97 -17.99
N ASN A 214 -9.16 18.64 -19.12
CA ASN A 214 -9.55 19.16 -20.43
C ASN A 214 -10.91 18.57 -20.90
N THR A 215 -11.84 19.45 -21.27
CA THR A 215 -13.19 19.09 -21.73
C THR A 215 -13.26 18.84 -23.24
N ASN A 216 -12.26 19.26 -24.00
CA ASN A 216 -12.19 19.07 -25.44
C ASN A 216 -11.66 17.67 -25.82
N LYS A 217 -11.89 17.27 -27.08
CA LYS A 217 -11.28 16.06 -27.63
C LYS A 217 -9.78 16.27 -27.75
N GLN A 218 -9.00 15.33 -27.22
CA GLN A 218 -7.54 15.34 -27.26
C GLN A 218 -7.03 14.27 -28.22
N THR A 219 -5.86 14.52 -28.80
CA THR A 219 -5.08 13.56 -29.59
C THR A 219 -4.30 12.62 -28.68
N ASP A 220 -3.86 11.47 -29.21
CA ASP A 220 -3.04 10.51 -28.46
C ASP A 220 -1.74 11.15 -27.92
N LYS A 221 -1.14 12.10 -28.66
CA LYS A 221 0.06 12.82 -28.21
C LYS A 221 -0.20 13.73 -27.02
N GLU A 222 -1.32 14.46 -27.01
CA GLU A 222 -1.73 15.32 -25.90
C GLU A 222 -2.09 14.49 -24.67
N LEU A 223 -2.78 13.36 -24.85
CA LEU A 223 -3.08 12.43 -23.76
C LEU A 223 -1.81 11.80 -23.18
N ALA A 224 -0.83 11.46 -24.02
CA ALA A 224 0.48 10.99 -23.55
C ALA A 224 1.23 12.09 -22.76
N GLN A 225 1.10 13.35 -23.15
CA GLN A 225 1.66 14.49 -22.38
C GLN A 225 1.01 14.61 -21.01
N SER A 226 -0.30 14.41 -20.89
CA SER A 226 -0.98 14.35 -19.58
C SER A 226 -0.43 13.23 -18.69
N MET A 227 -0.19 12.04 -19.27
CA MET A 227 0.42 10.92 -18.56
C MET A 227 1.87 11.19 -18.14
N TYR A 228 2.64 11.90 -18.97
CA TYR A 228 3.96 12.39 -18.59
C TYR A 228 3.87 13.43 -17.44
N GLY A 229 2.88 14.33 -17.47
CA GLY A 229 2.69 15.35 -16.44
C GLY A 229 2.58 14.79 -15.03
N ILE A 230 1.77 13.74 -14.83
CA ILE A 230 1.67 13.07 -13.53
C ILE A 230 2.96 12.34 -13.15
N MET A 231 3.65 11.71 -14.11
CA MET A 231 4.94 11.05 -13.84
C MET A 231 6.01 12.05 -13.40
N ASN A 232 6.10 13.18 -14.10
CA ASN A 232 7.04 14.24 -13.79
C ASN A 232 6.72 14.90 -12.44
N LEU A 233 5.42 15.11 -12.14
CA LEU A 233 5.00 15.59 -10.82
C LEU A 233 5.43 14.63 -9.71
N TYR A 234 5.34 13.32 -9.90
CA TYR A 234 5.70 12.36 -8.86
C TYR A 234 7.20 12.21 -8.66
N TYR A 235 7.93 11.92 -9.74
CA TYR A 235 9.35 11.59 -9.64
C TYR A 235 10.29 12.79 -9.75
N ASN A 236 9.80 13.93 -10.25
CA ASN A 236 10.63 15.08 -10.59
C ASN A 236 10.02 16.43 -10.16
N TYR A 237 9.22 16.44 -9.09
CA TYR A 237 8.66 17.68 -8.54
C TYR A 237 9.72 18.75 -8.23
N THR A 238 10.92 18.31 -7.84
CA THR A 238 12.05 19.21 -7.50
C THR A 238 12.95 19.56 -8.70
N GLY A 239 12.70 18.99 -9.88
CA GLY A 239 13.46 19.28 -11.10
C GLY A 239 14.87 18.68 -11.17
N GLN A 240 15.19 17.69 -10.34
CA GLN A 240 16.53 17.09 -10.25
C GLN A 240 16.70 15.82 -11.08
N LYS A 241 15.62 15.16 -11.51
CA LYS A 241 15.66 13.88 -12.23
C LYS A 241 15.54 14.12 -13.74
N GLU A 242 16.60 13.82 -14.47
CA GLU A 242 16.68 14.06 -15.92
C GLU A 242 16.15 12.91 -16.77
N GLN A 243 16.23 11.67 -16.27
CA GLN A 243 15.83 10.46 -16.98
C GLN A 243 15.11 9.48 -16.05
N PHE A 244 14.26 8.63 -16.63
CA PHE A 244 13.45 7.65 -15.89
C PHE A 244 13.72 6.24 -16.40
N CYS A 245 14.07 5.35 -15.47
CA CYS A 245 14.30 3.94 -15.78
C CYS A 245 13.06 3.13 -15.40
N ILE A 246 12.37 2.55 -16.37
CA ILE A 246 11.05 1.92 -16.15
C ILE A 246 11.02 0.39 -16.31
N ASP A 247 12.13 -0.24 -16.71
CA ASP A 247 12.23 -1.69 -16.87
C ASP A 247 12.62 -2.36 -15.54
N PRO A 248 11.71 -3.07 -14.85
CA PRO A 248 11.99 -3.67 -13.54
C PRO A 248 13.10 -4.73 -13.56
N LYS A 249 13.52 -5.23 -14.73
CA LYS A 249 14.61 -6.20 -14.84
C LYS A 249 16.00 -5.57 -14.71
N VAL A 250 16.13 -4.29 -15.06
CA VAL A 250 17.42 -3.58 -15.12
C VAL A 250 17.42 -2.26 -14.33
N CYS A 251 16.25 -1.80 -13.89
CA CYS A 251 16.04 -0.58 -13.13
C CYS A 251 15.85 -0.89 -11.64
N LYS A 252 16.16 0.10 -10.79
CA LYS A 252 15.83 0.09 -9.36
C LYS A 252 14.76 1.13 -9.00
N ASP A 253 14.45 2.03 -9.92
CA ASP A 253 13.46 3.07 -9.76
C ASP A 253 12.07 2.45 -9.53
N THR A 254 11.46 2.76 -8.40
CA THR A 254 10.07 2.38 -8.09
C THR A 254 9.41 3.51 -7.32
N ALA A 255 8.07 3.55 -7.29
CA ALA A 255 7.34 4.54 -6.50
C ALA A 255 7.56 4.36 -4.98
N TYR A 256 8.10 3.20 -4.57
CA TYR A 256 8.32 2.84 -3.18
C TYR A 256 9.79 2.85 -2.78
N GLU A 257 10.70 3.29 -3.66
CA GLU A 257 12.16 3.28 -3.43
C GLU A 257 12.55 3.97 -2.12
N ALA A 258 11.85 5.05 -1.76
CA ALA A 258 12.09 5.80 -0.52
C ALA A 258 11.92 4.98 0.77
N LEU A 259 11.23 3.83 0.72
CA LEU A 259 11.09 2.92 1.86
C LEU A 259 12.36 2.12 2.14
N GLY A 260 13.29 2.04 1.18
CA GLY A 260 14.60 1.40 1.37
C GLY A 260 14.54 -0.12 1.59
N ASP A 261 13.45 -0.77 1.20
CA ASP A 261 13.33 -2.22 1.25
C ASP A 261 14.05 -2.86 0.05
N PRO A 262 15.04 -3.75 0.26
CA PRO A 262 15.70 -4.42 -0.85
C PRO A 262 14.78 -5.45 -1.53
N ILE A 263 14.16 -6.36 -0.76
CA ILE A 263 13.29 -7.45 -1.22
C ILE A 263 12.44 -8.07 -0.08
N GLY A 264 12.48 -7.51 1.13
CA GLY A 264 11.85 -8.09 2.32
C GLY A 264 10.34 -8.13 2.21
N TRP A 265 9.72 -7.04 1.73
CA TRP A 265 8.28 -6.98 1.55
C TRP A 265 7.81 -7.96 0.47
N SER A 266 8.52 -8.05 -0.65
CA SER A 266 8.25 -9.05 -1.69
C SER A 266 8.27 -10.47 -1.14
N TRP A 267 9.21 -10.78 -0.24
CA TRP A 267 9.24 -12.09 0.43
C TRP A 267 8.04 -12.31 1.35
N GLN A 268 7.67 -11.30 2.15
CA GLN A 268 6.48 -11.38 3.01
C GLN A 268 5.21 -11.57 2.17
N SER A 269 5.06 -10.86 1.06
CA SER A 269 3.94 -11.02 0.10
C SER A 269 3.95 -12.34 -0.66
N CYS A 270 5.08 -13.05 -0.66
CA CYS A 270 5.21 -14.40 -1.20
C CYS A 270 5.01 -15.50 -0.15
N THR A 271 4.90 -15.17 1.14
CA THR A 271 4.84 -16.17 2.21
C THR A 271 3.57 -16.04 3.06
N GLU A 272 3.34 -14.87 3.68
CA GLU A 272 2.30 -14.67 4.69
C GLU A 272 1.35 -13.50 4.37
N MET A 273 1.85 -12.48 3.67
CA MET A 273 1.13 -11.25 3.34
C MET A 273 0.51 -11.31 1.94
N ILE A 274 -0.20 -12.39 1.65
CA ILE A 274 -0.78 -12.64 0.33
C ILE A 274 -2.12 -11.91 0.22
N MET A 275 -2.05 -10.73 -0.38
CA MET A 275 -3.16 -9.80 -0.50
C MET A 275 -3.67 -9.80 -1.95
N GLN A 276 -4.98 -9.97 -2.14
CA GLN A 276 -5.59 -9.97 -3.47
C GLN A 276 -5.73 -8.54 -3.98
N LEU A 277 -5.04 -8.19 -5.06
CA LEU A 277 -5.15 -6.88 -5.71
C LEU A 277 -5.31 -7.07 -7.21
N CYS A 278 -6.30 -6.40 -7.79
CA CYS A 278 -6.44 -6.25 -9.23
C CYS A 278 -7.21 -4.96 -9.58
N SER A 279 -7.42 -4.76 -10.87
CA SER A 279 -8.22 -3.70 -11.47
C SER A 279 -9.26 -4.34 -12.38
N SER A 280 -10.52 -3.99 -12.17
CA SER A 280 -11.64 -4.46 -12.99
C SER A 280 -11.75 -3.69 -14.30
N GLY A 281 -11.11 -2.52 -14.37
CA GLY A 281 -11.20 -1.58 -15.49
C GLY A 281 -12.52 -0.82 -15.53
N PRO A 282 -12.73 0.02 -16.56
CA PRO A 282 -13.95 0.82 -16.68
C PRO A 282 -15.22 -0.05 -16.75
N PRO A 283 -16.33 0.35 -16.09
CA PRO A 283 -16.54 1.61 -15.36
C PRO A 283 -16.12 1.56 -13.88
N ASN A 284 -15.57 0.45 -13.36
CA ASN A 284 -15.31 0.27 -11.93
C ASN A 284 -14.09 1.07 -11.46
N ASP A 285 -13.05 1.11 -12.28
CA ASP A 285 -11.84 1.93 -12.12
C ASP A 285 -11.37 2.44 -13.50
N PHE A 286 -10.30 3.24 -13.54
CA PHE A 286 -9.76 3.77 -14.80
C PHE A 286 -8.51 3.03 -15.31
N PHE A 287 -8.11 1.92 -14.67
CA PHE A 287 -6.93 1.16 -15.04
C PHE A 287 -7.26 0.12 -16.12
N ILE A 288 -6.21 -0.52 -16.65
CA ILE A 288 -6.40 -1.64 -17.59
C ILE A 288 -6.78 -2.88 -16.80
N LYS A 289 -7.87 -3.52 -17.22
CA LYS A 289 -8.41 -4.72 -16.57
C LYS A 289 -7.38 -5.84 -16.45
N ASN A 290 -7.15 -6.31 -15.23
CA ASN A 290 -6.38 -7.52 -14.91
C ASN A 290 -7.06 -8.43 -13.86
N CYS A 291 -8.28 -8.11 -13.40
CA CYS A 291 -9.06 -9.01 -12.55
C CYS A 291 -9.59 -10.26 -13.29
N PRO A 292 -9.89 -11.37 -12.56
CA PRO A 292 -9.73 -11.52 -11.11
C PRO A 292 -8.27 -11.75 -10.70
N PHE A 293 -7.93 -11.48 -9.44
CA PHE A 293 -6.65 -11.90 -8.88
C PHE A 293 -6.56 -13.44 -8.91
N THR A 294 -5.37 -13.97 -9.24
CA THR A 294 -5.15 -15.42 -9.26
C THR A 294 -3.88 -15.80 -8.51
N LEU A 295 -4.01 -16.79 -7.62
CA LEU A 295 -2.86 -17.45 -6.99
C LEU A 295 -2.07 -18.28 -8.01
N GLU A 296 -2.79 -19.04 -8.85
CA GLU A 296 -2.24 -19.94 -9.86
C GLU A 296 -2.74 -19.57 -11.24
N VAL A 297 -1.89 -19.78 -12.27
CA VAL A 297 -2.32 -19.71 -13.66
C VAL A 297 -3.46 -20.70 -13.89
N ARG A 298 -4.66 -20.19 -14.20
CA ARG A 298 -5.74 -21.03 -14.74
C ARG A 298 -5.27 -21.58 -16.08
N LYS A 299 -4.80 -22.84 -16.11
CA LYS A 299 -4.57 -23.58 -17.37
C LYS A 299 -5.90 -23.63 -18.13
N LYS A 300 -6.16 -22.67 -19.02
CA LYS A 300 -7.31 -22.70 -19.93
C LYS A 300 -7.16 -23.95 -20.80
N LYS A 301 -7.88 -25.03 -20.47
CA LYS A 301 -8.25 -26.04 -21.47
C LYS A 301 -9.06 -25.29 -22.53
N ARG A 302 -8.47 -25.07 -23.71
CA ARG A 302 -9.18 -24.54 -24.88
C ARG A 302 -10.39 -25.45 -25.17
N ARG A 303 -11.58 -25.08 -24.72
CA ARG A 303 -12.82 -25.55 -25.35
C ARG A 303 -13.15 -24.54 -26.43
N ILE A 304 -12.86 -24.92 -27.68
CA ILE A 304 -13.36 -24.21 -28.86
C ILE A 304 -14.88 -24.37 -28.82
N MET A 305 -15.58 -23.30 -28.46
CA MET A 305 -17.03 -23.22 -28.59
C MET A 305 -17.28 -22.41 -29.87
N VAL A 306 -17.52 -23.11 -30.97
CA VAL A 306 -17.97 -22.50 -32.23
C VAL A 306 -19.38 -21.98 -31.99
N ILE A 307 -19.56 -20.67 -31.98
CA ILE A 307 -20.88 -20.05 -32.02
C ILE A 307 -20.94 -19.21 -33.28
N ASN A 308 -21.74 -19.69 -34.24
CA ASN A 308 -22.13 -18.94 -35.43
C ASN A 308 -23.27 -17.97 -35.05
N SER A 309 -23.03 -16.66 -35.08
CA SER A 309 -24.05 -15.71 -35.57
C SER A 309 -23.44 -14.35 -35.97
N PRO A 310 -24.03 -13.65 -36.94
CA PRO A 310 -23.54 -12.34 -37.42
C PRO A 310 -24.32 -11.19 -36.78
N LEU A 311 -23.64 -10.14 -36.27
CA LEU A 311 -24.00 -8.71 -36.42
C LEU A 311 -23.15 -7.77 -35.52
N ASN A 312 -22.72 -6.66 -36.15
CA ASN A 312 -22.22 -5.38 -35.64
C ASN A 312 -20.81 -5.29 -35.00
N SER A 313 -19.85 -5.08 -35.89
CA SER A 313 -18.48 -4.60 -35.68
C SER A 313 -18.43 -3.12 -35.28
N ASN A 314 -18.00 -2.82 -34.03
CA ASN A 314 -17.13 -1.69 -33.66
C ASN A 314 -16.87 -1.50 -32.13
N ILE A 315 -17.19 -2.46 -31.24
CA ILE A 315 -16.90 -2.36 -29.78
C ILE A 315 -16.17 -3.61 -29.26
N LEU A 316 -15.26 -4.21 -30.02
CA LEU A 316 -14.60 -5.47 -29.65
C LEU A 316 -13.11 -5.50 -30.02
N LEU A 317 -12.33 -4.57 -29.45
CA LEU A 317 -10.86 -4.62 -29.50
C LEU A 317 -10.18 -4.27 -28.16
N MET A 318 -10.77 -4.68 -27.03
CA MET A 318 -10.13 -4.57 -25.70
C MET A 318 -9.76 -5.91 -25.03
N ASN A 319 -10.01 -7.07 -25.67
CA ASN A 319 -9.97 -8.36 -24.97
C ASN A 319 -8.72 -9.25 -25.13
N ASN A 320 -7.61 -8.80 -25.74
CA ASN A 320 -6.50 -9.72 -26.09
C ASN A 320 -5.11 -9.32 -25.59
N VAL A 321 -4.99 -8.73 -24.40
CA VAL A 321 -3.74 -8.79 -23.63
C VAL A 321 -4.11 -9.07 -22.19
N HIS A 322 -4.42 -10.33 -21.88
CA HIS A 322 -4.38 -10.77 -20.49
C HIS A 322 -2.90 -10.89 -20.13
N ASN A 323 -2.38 -9.89 -19.40
CA ASN A 323 -1.24 -10.13 -18.53
C ASN A 323 -1.76 -11.08 -17.46
N ASP A 324 -1.56 -12.39 -17.65
CA ASP A 324 -1.80 -13.39 -16.63
C ASP A 324 -0.72 -13.19 -15.55
N PHE A 325 -0.89 -12.18 -14.70
CA PHE A 325 -0.12 -12.04 -13.47
C PHE A 325 -0.63 -13.07 -12.49
N ASP A 326 0.17 -14.09 -12.21
CA ASP A 326 -0.08 -15.04 -11.13
C ASP A 326 0.96 -14.90 -10.02
N GLN A 327 0.47 -14.84 -8.78
CA GLN A 327 1.30 -14.61 -7.60
C GLN A 327 2.34 -15.73 -7.43
N GLU A 328 1.98 -16.99 -7.72
CA GLU A 328 2.90 -18.13 -7.59
C GLU A 328 4.10 -18.00 -8.52
N SER A 329 3.88 -17.74 -9.81
CA SER A 329 4.98 -17.58 -10.77
C SER A 329 5.82 -16.35 -10.46
N TYR A 330 5.22 -15.24 -10.01
CA TYR A 330 5.99 -14.10 -9.53
C TYR A 330 6.95 -14.52 -8.41
N CYS A 331 6.44 -15.22 -7.39
CA CYS A 331 7.24 -15.64 -6.23
C CYS A 331 8.33 -16.67 -6.60
N ILE A 332 8.01 -17.64 -7.47
CA ILE A 332 8.99 -18.60 -7.99
C ILE A 332 10.06 -17.89 -8.82
N ASN A 333 9.68 -16.93 -9.67
CA ASN A 333 10.65 -16.18 -10.47
C ASN A 333 11.55 -15.29 -9.59
N ALA A 334 10.99 -14.63 -8.57
CA ALA A 334 11.71 -13.75 -7.67
C ALA A 334 12.68 -14.52 -6.77
N PHE A 335 12.25 -15.64 -6.19
CA PHE A 335 12.96 -16.31 -5.10
C PHE A 335 13.36 -17.77 -5.38
N GLY A 336 13.00 -18.32 -6.55
CA GLY A 336 13.30 -19.71 -6.90
C GLY A 336 14.80 -20.03 -6.90
N LYS A 337 15.64 -19.07 -7.29
CA LYS A 337 17.11 -19.20 -7.19
C LYS A 337 17.62 -19.33 -5.75
N LEU A 338 16.85 -18.85 -4.77
CA LEU A 338 17.14 -19.00 -3.35
C LEU A 338 16.60 -20.32 -2.78
N GLY A 339 15.88 -21.12 -3.57
CA GLY A 339 15.23 -22.36 -3.16
C GLY A 339 13.77 -22.20 -2.76
N TYR A 340 13.12 -21.08 -3.11
CA TYR A 340 11.70 -20.89 -2.84
C TYR A 340 10.86 -21.93 -3.57
N THR A 341 9.87 -22.48 -2.86
CA THR A 341 8.89 -23.43 -3.41
C THR A 341 7.49 -22.97 -3.03
N LYS A 342 6.49 -23.42 -3.79
CA LYS A 342 5.07 -23.18 -3.51
C LYS A 342 4.67 -23.50 -2.07
N ASN A 343 5.31 -24.47 -1.43
CA ASN A 343 5.00 -24.87 -0.04
C ASN A 343 5.27 -23.77 0.99
N LEU A 344 6.05 -22.74 0.64
CA LEU A 344 6.29 -21.58 1.49
C LEU A 344 5.19 -20.52 1.37
N MET A 345 4.41 -20.57 0.29
CA MET A 345 3.25 -19.73 0.09
C MET A 345 2.10 -20.21 0.98
N ARG A 346 1.73 -19.40 1.98
CA ARG A 346 0.66 -19.74 2.94
C ARG A 346 -0.44 -18.67 2.91
N PRO A 347 -1.33 -18.70 1.89
CA PRO A 347 -2.31 -17.63 1.64
C PRO A 347 -3.25 -17.34 2.81
N HIS A 348 -3.59 -18.36 3.60
CA HIS A 348 -4.49 -18.23 4.74
C HIS A 348 -3.78 -17.95 6.07
N TRP A 349 -2.45 -17.88 6.08
CA TRP A 349 -1.66 -17.84 7.32
C TRP A 349 -2.02 -16.67 8.22
N SER A 350 -2.13 -15.46 7.66
CA SER A 350 -2.46 -14.26 8.42
C SER A 350 -3.84 -14.37 9.08
N ILE A 351 -4.85 -14.90 8.39
CA ILE A 351 -6.20 -15.10 8.95
C ILE A 351 -6.19 -16.19 10.03
N LEU A 352 -5.51 -17.30 9.79
CA LEU A 352 -5.42 -18.40 10.75
C LEU A 352 -4.69 -17.98 12.02
N ASN A 353 -3.64 -17.18 11.90
CA ASN A 353 -2.87 -16.75 13.05
C ASN A 353 -3.54 -15.59 13.79
N TYR A 354 -4.02 -14.55 13.09
CA TYR A 354 -4.47 -13.33 13.75
C TYR A 354 -5.99 -13.22 13.88
N GLY A 355 -6.76 -13.93 13.06
CA GLY A 355 -8.22 -13.92 13.00
C GLY A 355 -8.79 -12.98 11.94
N ASN A 356 -10.10 -13.12 11.66
CA ASN A 356 -10.84 -12.39 10.62
C ASN A 356 -12.00 -11.51 11.14
N GLN A 357 -12.24 -11.46 12.45
CA GLN A 357 -13.38 -10.72 13.03
C GLN A 357 -13.05 -9.98 14.35
N TYR A 358 -12.07 -10.48 15.10
CA TYR A 358 -11.62 -9.91 16.38
C TYR A 358 -12.68 -9.75 17.49
N PRO A 359 -13.63 -10.69 17.71
CA PRO A 359 -14.72 -10.51 18.68
C PRO A 359 -14.27 -10.40 20.15
N THR A 360 -13.09 -10.92 20.48
CA THR A 360 -12.51 -10.92 21.83
C THR A 360 -11.38 -9.90 22.00
N ALA A 361 -11.00 -9.19 20.93
CA ALA A 361 -9.95 -8.19 20.99
C ALA A 361 -10.44 -6.94 21.75
N THR A 362 -9.51 -6.23 22.38
CA THR A 362 -9.85 -5.06 23.20
C THR A 362 -8.81 -3.95 23.07
N ASN A 363 -9.25 -2.70 23.25
CA ASN A 363 -8.41 -1.50 23.27
C ASN A 363 -7.62 -1.31 21.97
N ILE A 364 -8.32 -1.37 20.84
CA ILE A 364 -7.71 -1.11 19.52
C ILE A 364 -8.53 -0.03 18.83
N ILE A 365 -7.83 1.00 18.36
CA ILE A 365 -8.37 1.95 17.39
C ILE A 365 -7.87 1.55 16.01
N PHE A 366 -8.79 1.35 15.08
CA PHE A 366 -8.53 1.24 13.65
C PHE A 366 -8.92 2.56 12.98
N SER A 367 -7.95 3.44 12.75
CA SER A 367 -8.16 4.68 12.00
C SER A 367 -7.90 4.43 10.50
N ASN A 368 -8.72 4.98 9.61
CA ASN A 368 -8.51 4.89 8.16
C ASN A 368 -8.83 6.21 7.47
N GLY A 369 -7.99 6.60 6.52
CA GLY A 369 -8.30 7.70 5.61
C GLY A 369 -9.35 7.29 4.58
N TYR A 370 -10.35 8.14 4.32
CA TYR A 370 -11.31 7.87 3.25
C TYR A 370 -10.68 8.01 1.86
N LEU A 371 -9.55 8.71 1.69
CA LEU A 371 -8.85 8.81 0.42
C LEU A 371 -7.81 7.68 0.24
N ASP A 372 -7.56 6.89 1.29
CA ASP A 372 -6.58 5.82 1.31
C ASP A 372 -7.11 4.54 0.64
N PRO A 373 -6.47 4.07 -0.44
CA PRO A 373 -6.85 2.82 -1.10
C PRO A 373 -6.83 1.60 -0.16
N TRP A 374 -5.96 1.58 0.85
CA TRP A 374 -5.85 0.47 1.80
C TRP A 374 -7.04 0.36 2.77
N SER A 375 -7.84 1.42 2.88
CA SER A 375 -8.98 1.51 3.80
C SER A 375 -10.01 0.38 3.62
N ALA A 376 -10.15 -0.17 2.40
CA ALA A 376 -11.09 -1.26 2.11
C ALA A 376 -10.78 -2.57 2.84
N GLY A 377 -9.54 -2.80 3.25
CA GLY A 377 -9.15 -3.94 4.09
C GLY A 377 -9.00 -3.58 5.55
N GLY A 378 -9.37 -2.36 5.96
CA GLY A 378 -9.43 -1.98 7.36
C GLY A 378 -10.47 -2.81 8.11
N TRP A 379 -10.42 -2.78 9.45
CA TRP A 379 -11.38 -3.49 10.29
C TRP A 379 -12.84 -3.06 10.03
N SER A 380 -13.05 -1.78 9.68
CA SER A 380 -14.35 -1.27 9.24
C SER A 380 -14.20 -0.05 8.36
N LEU A 381 -15.09 0.06 7.37
CA LEU A 381 -15.24 1.22 6.49
C LEU A 381 -16.17 2.30 7.05
N LYS A 382 -16.69 2.11 8.27
CA LYS A 382 -17.57 3.06 8.96
C LYS A 382 -17.00 3.38 10.33
N SER A 383 -17.13 4.64 10.74
CA SER A 383 -16.84 5.03 12.11
C SER A 383 -17.83 4.33 13.04
N GLN A 384 -17.34 3.53 13.98
CA GLN A 384 -18.18 2.74 14.88
C GLN A 384 -17.42 2.33 16.15
N LEU A 385 -18.19 1.98 17.19
CA LEU A 385 -17.72 1.41 18.43
C LEU A 385 -18.41 0.04 18.60
N ILE A 386 -17.63 -1.05 18.59
CA ILE A 386 -18.14 -2.40 18.89
C ILE A 386 -17.36 -2.92 20.07
N GLY A 387 -18.00 -2.93 21.24
CA GLY A 387 -17.35 -3.22 22.50
C GLY A 387 -16.11 -2.31 22.69
N PRO A 388 -14.91 -2.86 22.95
CA PRO A 388 -13.69 -2.10 23.14
C PRO A 388 -12.88 -1.83 21.85
N LEU A 389 -13.46 -2.08 20.67
CA LEU A 389 -12.87 -1.77 19.36
C LEU A 389 -13.52 -0.52 18.75
N ILE A 390 -12.68 0.36 18.21
CA ILE A 390 -13.10 1.65 17.65
C ILE A 390 -12.62 1.74 16.21
N SER A 391 -13.52 2.10 15.30
CA SER A 391 -13.16 2.50 13.94
C SER A 391 -13.32 4.01 13.78
N ILE A 392 -12.33 4.66 13.18
CA ILE A 392 -12.36 6.10 12.89
C ILE A 392 -12.11 6.30 11.39
N ILE A 393 -13.04 6.92 10.68
CA ILE A 393 -12.85 7.29 9.27
C ILE A 393 -12.52 8.79 9.16
N ILE A 394 -11.31 9.09 8.66
CA ILE A 394 -10.82 10.45 8.44
C ILE A 394 -11.22 10.85 7.01
N LYS A 395 -12.29 11.66 6.90
CA LYS A 395 -12.95 11.99 5.62
C LYS A 395 -12.01 12.52 4.53
N ASP A 396 -11.04 13.33 4.90
CA ASP A 396 -10.09 13.96 3.97
C ASP A 396 -8.68 13.34 4.11
N GLY A 397 -8.58 12.23 4.84
CA GLY A 397 -7.32 11.57 5.15
C GLY A 397 -6.91 10.64 4.03
N ALA A 398 -5.63 10.73 3.65
CA ALA A 398 -4.92 9.70 2.90
C ALA A 398 -4.31 8.67 3.88
N HIS A 399 -3.26 7.97 3.47
CA HIS A 399 -2.66 6.87 4.23
C HIS A 399 -2.13 7.33 5.60
N HIS A 400 -2.65 6.75 6.69
CA HIS A 400 -2.30 6.99 8.10
C HIS A 400 -2.02 8.46 8.46
N TYR A 401 -2.93 9.34 8.05
CA TYR A 401 -2.77 10.79 8.19
C TYR A 401 -2.70 11.26 9.65
N ASP A 402 -3.44 10.60 10.53
CA ASP A 402 -3.44 10.75 11.99
C ASP A 402 -2.06 10.57 12.64
N LEU A 403 -1.19 9.73 12.08
CA LEU A 403 0.15 9.49 12.64
C LEU A 403 1.19 10.56 12.28
N ARG A 404 0.90 11.42 11.30
CA ARG A 404 1.78 12.54 10.96
C ARG A 404 1.85 13.54 12.11
N GLY A 405 2.93 14.33 12.16
CA GLY A 405 3.04 15.44 13.12
C GLY A 405 1.96 16.50 12.88
N GLU A 406 1.61 17.23 13.94
CA GLU A 406 0.69 18.36 13.83
C GLU A 406 1.18 19.39 12.80
N HIS A 407 0.25 19.87 11.98
CA HIS A 407 0.51 20.85 10.95
C HIS A 407 -0.61 21.89 10.89
N GLN A 408 -0.26 23.13 10.59
CA GLN A 408 -1.19 24.26 10.49
C GLN A 408 -2.30 24.03 9.44
N LEU A 409 -1.99 23.31 8.36
CA LEU A 409 -2.92 22.90 7.30
C LEU A 409 -3.66 21.58 7.60
N ASP A 410 -3.56 21.05 8.82
CA ASP A 410 -4.31 19.85 9.20
C ASP A 410 -5.83 20.09 9.07
N THR A 411 -6.52 19.13 8.45
CA THR A 411 -7.97 19.19 8.27
C THR A 411 -8.68 19.04 9.61
N LYS A 412 -9.93 19.50 9.68
CA LYS A 412 -10.76 19.31 10.88
C LYS A 412 -10.90 17.82 11.23
N SER A 413 -11.10 16.96 10.23
CA SER A 413 -11.29 15.52 10.39
C SER A 413 -10.10 14.82 11.04
N VAL A 414 -8.85 15.16 10.70
CA VAL A 414 -7.67 14.55 11.35
C VAL A 414 -7.46 15.08 12.77
N LYS A 415 -7.77 16.37 13.03
CA LYS A 415 -7.69 16.96 14.38
C LYS A 415 -8.67 16.27 15.33
N GLU A 416 -9.90 16.00 14.87
CA GLU A 416 -10.91 15.28 15.63
C GLU A 416 -10.51 13.81 15.88
N ALA A 417 -9.96 13.12 14.87
CA ALA A 417 -9.45 11.75 15.02
C ALA A 417 -8.35 11.66 16.09
N ARG A 418 -7.32 12.52 16.01
CA ARG A 418 -6.23 12.58 16.99
C ARG A 418 -6.72 12.92 18.40
N LEU A 419 -7.74 13.77 18.52
CA LEU A 419 -8.36 14.06 19.81
C LEU A 419 -9.02 12.81 20.39
N LEU A 420 -9.79 12.08 19.60
CA LEU A 420 -10.45 10.84 20.03
C LEU A 420 -9.42 9.77 20.42
N GLU A 421 -8.39 9.56 19.60
CA GLU A 421 -7.28 8.65 19.90
C GLU A 421 -6.63 8.99 21.25
N LYS A 422 -6.32 10.26 21.48
CA LYS A 422 -5.76 10.73 22.74
C LYS A 422 -6.68 10.43 23.93
N LEU A 423 -7.99 10.65 23.78
CA LEU A 423 -8.96 10.41 24.86
C LEU A 423 -9.04 8.91 25.19
N CYS A 424 -9.06 8.04 24.18
CA CYS A 424 -9.05 6.59 24.37
C CYS A 424 -7.76 6.10 25.05
N ILE A 425 -6.60 6.59 24.62
CA ILE A 425 -5.32 6.25 25.24
C ILE A 425 -5.31 6.67 26.72
N LYS A 426 -5.74 7.90 27.03
CA LYS A 426 -5.84 8.37 28.43
C LYS A 426 -6.77 7.49 29.26
N HIS A 427 -7.89 7.05 28.68
CA HIS A 427 -8.82 6.13 29.34
C HIS A 427 -8.16 4.78 29.64
N TRP A 428 -7.53 4.15 28.64
CA TRP A 428 -6.84 2.87 28.81
C TRP A 428 -5.75 2.93 29.89
N LEU A 429 -4.93 3.98 29.86
CA LEU A 429 -3.88 4.19 30.87
C LEU A 429 -4.45 4.36 32.29
N LYS A 430 -5.58 5.08 32.44
CA LYS A 430 -6.27 5.23 33.72
C LYS A 430 -6.79 3.89 34.25
N VAL A 431 -7.44 3.10 33.40
CA VAL A 431 -7.96 1.77 33.76
C VAL A 431 -6.82 0.83 34.15
N ALA A 432 -5.73 0.83 33.39
CA ALA A 432 -4.54 0.02 33.68
C ALA A 432 -3.94 0.35 35.05
N LYS A 433 -3.82 1.65 35.37
CA LYS A 433 -3.32 2.11 36.67
C LYS A 433 -4.22 1.64 37.82
N MET A 434 -5.55 1.72 37.64
CA MET A 434 -6.51 1.26 38.66
C MET A 434 -6.43 -0.25 38.90
N LYS A 435 -6.22 -1.06 37.85
CA LYS A 435 -6.04 -2.51 37.99
C LYS A 435 -4.79 -2.85 38.79
N LYS A 436 -3.67 -2.19 38.49
CA LYS A 436 -2.38 -2.37 39.18
C LYS A 436 -2.40 -1.97 40.66
N GLN A 437 -3.30 -1.06 41.06
CA GLN A 437 -3.46 -0.67 42.46
C GLN A 437 -4.29 -1.67 43.28
N LYS A 438 -5.04 -2.57 42.62
CA LYS A 438 -5.89 -3.58 43.26
C LYS A 438 -5.24 -4.97 43.34
N SER A 439 -4.24 -5.23 42.51
CA SER A 439 -3.36 -6.41 42.54
C SER A 439 -2.20 -6.18 43.48
#